data_AF-A0AA41V856-F1
#
_entry.id   AF-A0AA41V856-F1
#
_cell.length_a   1.000
_cell.length_b   1.000
_cell.length_c   1.000
_cell.angle_alpha   90.00
_cell.angle_beta   90.00
_cell.angle_gamma   90.00
#
_symmetry.space_group_name_H-M   'P 1'
#
loop_
_entity.id
_entity.type
_entity.pdbx_description
1 polymer ?
#
loop_
_entity_poly.entity_id
_entity_poly.type
_entity_poly.pdbx_seq_one_letter_code
_entity_poly.pdbx_strand_id
1 'polypeptide(L)'
;IMSKTANNAVMETVDPEISSTCKDLAAVKKMFQLALLCTKKQPLDRPTMHEVTRVLESLVPIADVKQSPPPGSVPQPPASSLTNVPSYMEEYANLKNPGMLYCASVSTSDAQLFLKFGEVISQNTQ
;
A
#
# COMPACT_ATOMS: atom_id res chain seq x y z
N ILE A 1 19.81 4.93 -18.61
CA ILE A 1 19.40 5.46 -17.28
C ILE A 1 20.36 5.00 -16.17
N MET A 2 20.74 3.72 -16.07
CA MET A 2 21.69 3.26 -15.04
C MET A 2 23.15 3.73 -15.21
N SER A 3 23.53 4.31 -16.35
CA SER A 3 24.90 4.74 -16.65
C SER A 3 25.29 6.11 -16.07
N LYS A 4 24.35 6.83 -15.44
CA LYS A 4 24.56 8.18 -14.89
C LYS A 4 24.53 8.15 -13.36
N THR A 5 25.49 7.48 -12.74
CA THR A 5 25.57 7.34 -11.26
C THR A 5 26.37 8.48 -10.59
N ALA A 6 26.82 9.48 -11.34
CA ALA A 6 27.36 10.69 -10.72
C ALA A 6 26.20 11.43 -10.03
N ASN A 7 26.32 11.67 -8.72
CA ASN A 7 25.26 12.26 -7.88
C ASN A 7 24.63 13.56 -8.44
N ASN A 8 25.33 14.28 -9.34
CA ASN A 8 24.80 15.49 -9.99
C ASN A 8 23.99 15.20 -11.26
N ALA A 9 24.25 14.10 -11.95
CA ALA A 9 23.58 13.76 -13.21
C ALA A 9 22.11 13.36 -13.03
N VAL A 10 21.73 12.92 -11.83
CA VAL A 10 20.36 12.55 -11.47
C VAL A 10 19.43 13.76 -11.47
N MET A 11 19.93 14.94 -11.13
CA MET A 11 19.12 16.16 -11.11
C MET A 11 18.71 16.64 -12.50
N GLU A 12 19.40 16.20 -13.56
CA GLU A 12 19.00 16.47 -14.95
C GLU A 12 17.75 15.67 -15.38
N THR A 13 17.36 14.66 -14.60
CA THR A 13 16.16 13.84 -14.85
C THR A 13 14.96 14.28 -14.01
N VAL A 14 15.14 15.28 -13.16
CA VAL A 14 14.05 15.83 -12.35
C VAL A 14 13.12 16.61 -13.27
N ASP A 15 11.83 16.41 -13.08
CA ASP A 15 10.81 17.16 -13.82
C ASP A 15 11.01 18.69 -13.63
N PRO A 16 10.96 19.50 -14.70
CA PRO A 16 11.11 20.95 -14.60
C PRO A 16 10.16 21.62 -13.60
N GLU A 17 8.93 21.11 -13.44
CA GLU A 17 7.93 21.63 -12.50
C GLU A 17 8.35 21.41 -11.04
N ILE A 18 9.00 20.28 -10.74
CA ILE A 18 9.55 20.01 -9.41
C ILE A 18 10.72 20.94 -9.12
N SER A 19 11.56 21.21 -10.13
CA SER A 19 12.70 22.11 -10.00
C SER A 19 12.28 23.57 -9.81
N SER A 20 11.13 23.98 -10.34
CA SER A 20 10.60 25.34 -10.18
C SER A 20 9.81 25.54 -8.88
N THR A 21 9.12 24.50 -8.41
CA THR A 21 8.16 24.59 -7.29
C THR A 21 8.79 24.20 -5.95
N CYS A 22 9.73 23.26 -5.95
CA CYS A 22 10.32 22.74 -4.72
C CYS A 22 11.50 23.61 -4.26
N LYS A 23 11.42 24.13 -3.03
CA LYS A 23 12.47 24.99 -2.45
C LYS A 23 13.69 24.19 -1.98
N ASP A 24 13.49 22.92 -1.60
CA ASP A 24 14.56 22.07 -1.09
C ASP A 24 15.00 21.04 -2.14
N LEU A 25 15.85 21.48 -3.06
CA LEU A 25 16.45 20.60 -4.06
C LEU A 25 17.39 19.54 -3.43
N ALA A 26 17.86 19.75 -2.20
CA ALA A 26 18.67 18.74 -1.50
C ALA A 26 17.78 17.57 -1.03
N ALA A 27 16.57 17.84 -0.55
CA ALA A 27 15.58 16.79 -0.26
C ALA A 27 15.19 16.03 -1.54
N VAL A 28 14.94 16.73 -2.65
CA VAL A 28 14.65 16.11 -3.96
C VAL A 28 15.81 15.18 -4.38
N LYS A 29 17.06 15.65 -4.24
CA LYS A 29 18.25 14.83 -4.53
C LYS A 29 18.30 13.55 -3.69
N LYS A 30 18.06 13.66 -2.38
CA LYS A 30 18.03 12.50 -1.48
C LYS A 30 16.89 11.53 -1.81
N MET A 31 15.72 12.04 -2.16
CA MET A 31 14.58 11.23 -2.62
C MET A 31 14.92 10.41 -3.87
N PHE A 32 15.53 11.05 -4.86
CA PHE A 32 15.96 10.36 -6.07
C PHE A 32 17.03 9.30 -5.77
N GLN A 33 17.99 9.61 -4.90
CA GLN A 33 18.99 8.62 -4.46
C GLN A 33 18.32 7.41 -3.80
N LEU A 34 17.33 7.63 -2.94
CA LEU A 34 16.56 6.55 -2.31
C LEU A 34 15.82 5.70 -3.37
N ALA A 35 15.16 6.33 -4.34
CA ALA A 35 14.49 5.62 -5.42
C ALA A 35 15.46 4.76 -6.26
N LEU A 36 16.67 5.26 -6.52
CA LEU A 36 17.72 4.49 -7.20
C LEU A 36 18.21 3.30 -6.37
N LEU A 37 18.31 3.43 -5.05
CA LEU A 37 18.63 2.30 -4.16
C LEU A 37 17.53 1.23 -4.21
N CYS A 38 16.26 1.62 -4.20
CA CYS A 38 15.11 0.70 -4.27
C CYS A 38 15.04 -0.08 -5.59
N THR A 39 15.58 0.47 -6.68
CA THR A 39 15.51 -0.12 -8.04
C THR A 39 16.75 -0.90 -8.43
N LYS A 40 17.68 -1.16 -7.49
CA LYS A 40 18.87 -1.96 -7.77
C LYS A 40 18.50 -3.37 -8.27
N LYS A 41 19.32 -3.86 -9.22
CA LYS A 41 19.12 -5.17 -9.84
C LYS A 41 19.13 -6.31 -8.81
N GLN A 42 20.10 -6.27 -7.89
CA GLN A 42 20.21 -7.27 -6.83
C GLN A 42 19.27 -6.94 -5.66
N PRO A 43 18.41 -7.88 -5.23
CA PRO A 43 17.49 -7.66 -4.11
C PRO A 43 18.20 -7.32 -2.79
N LEU A 44 19.37 -7.93 -2.54
CA LEU A 44 20.15 -7.73 -1.32
C LEU A 44 20.73 -6.31 -1.20
N ASP A 45 20.86 -5.59 -2.30
CA ASP A 45 21.37 -4.21 -2.29
C ASP A 45 20.25 -3.16 -2.11
N ARG A 46 18.99 -3.60 -2.09
CA ARG A 46 17.83 -2.73 -1.89
C ARG A 46 17.63 -2.53 -0.39
N PRO A 47 17.22 -1.32 0.04
CA PRO A 47 16.86 -1.09 1.42
C PRO A 47 15.60 -1.89 1.79
N THR A 48 15.50 -2.24 3.07
CA THR A 48 14.24 -2.75 3.65
C THR A 48 13.20 -1.62 3.67
N MET A 49 11.91 -1.98 3.64
CA MET A 49 10.84 -0.97 3.75
C MET A 49 10.94 -0.13 5.04
N HIS A 50 11.42 -0.71 6.13
CA HIS A 50 11.70 0.01 7.37
C HIS A 50 12.76 1.11 7.19
N GLU A 51 13.83 0.83 6.45
CA GLU A 51 14.84 1.83 6.12
C GLU A 51 14.30 2.90 5.19
N VAL A 52 13.49 2.53 4.19
CA VAL A 52 12.83 3.48 3.29
C VAL A 52 11.97 4.47 4.07
N THR A 53 11.11 3.99 4.95
CA THR A 53 10.21 4.85 5.74
C THR A 53 11.00 5.81 6.62
N ARG A 54 12.05 5.35 7.32
CA ARG A 54 12.89 6.23 8.15
C ARG A 54 13.56 7.34 7.35
N VAL A 55 14.05 7.02 6.15
CA VAL A 55 14.64 8.04 5.28
C VAL A 55 13.57 9.04 4.84
N LEU A 56 12.40 8.58 4.42
CA LEU A 56 11.30 9.47 4.00
C LEU A 56 10.86 10.41 5.14
N GLU A 57 10.70 9.89 6.35
CA GLU A 57 10.36 10.69 7.54
C GLU A 57 11.42 11.77 7.81
N SER A 58 12.70 11.46 7.61
CA SER A 58 13.79 12.44 7.80
C SER A 58 13.84 13.56 6.75
N LEU A 59 13.14 13.39 5.62
CA LEU A 59 13.07 14.38 4.55
C LEU A 59 11.88 15.35 4.69
N VAL A 60 10.92 15.05 5.56
CA VAL A 60 9.78 15.92 5.83
C VAL A 60 10.18 16.97 6.85
N PRO A 61 10.16 18.27 6.52
CA PRO A 61 10.38 19.33 7.51
C PRO A 61 9.33 19.26 8.61
N ILE A 62 9.74 19.44 9.88
CA ILE A 62 8.87 19.43 11.07
C ILE A 62 8.00 20.71 11.15
N ALA A 63 7.54 21.23 10.01
CA ALA A 63 6.55 22.28 9.95
C ALA A 63 5.19 21.61 9.65
N ASP A 64 4.32 21.60 10.66
CA ASP A 64 2.92 21.17 10.60
C ASP A 64 2.64 19.67 10.45
N VAL A 65 3.41 18.81 11.14
CA VAL A 65 2.82 17.58 11.67
C VAL A 65 1.95 17.97 12.86
N LYS A 66 0.74 18.47 12.57
CA LYS A 66 -0.36 18.39 13.52
C LYS A 66 -0.49 16.90 13.82
N GLN A 67 0.03 16.48 14.98
CA GLN A 67 0.11 15.09 15.44
C GLN A 67 -1.07 14.30 14.87
N SER A 68 -0.80 13.46 13.87
CA SER A 68 -1.69 12.34 13.61
C SER A 68 -1.74 11.56 14.93
N PRO A 69 -2.93 11.22 15.44
CA PRO A 69 -3.03 10.48 16.68
C PRO A 69 -2.23 9.17 16.55
N PRO A 70 -1.69 8.65 17.66
CA PRO A 70 -0.82 7.48 17.66
C PRO A 70 -1.45 6.34 16.83
N PRO A 71 -0.64 5.49 16.17
CA PRO A 71 -1.14 4.32 15.45
C PRO A 71 -1.84 3.41 16.47
N GLY A 72 -3.16 3.57 16.57
CA GLY A 72 -3.97 3.05 17.67
C GLY A 72 -5.39 3.63 17.72
N SER A 73 -5.66 4.81 17.15
CA SER A 73 -7.04 5.32 17.04
C SER A 73 -7.61 5.08 15.64
N VAL A 74 -8.18 3.90 15.44
CA VAL A 74 -9.23 3.69 14.44
C VAL A 74 -10.37 4.68 14.70
N PRO A 75 -10.92 5.39 13.70
CA PRO A 75 -12.17 6.10 13.86
C PRO A 75 -13.26 5.08 14.24
N GLN A 76 -13.73 5.13 15.48
CA GLN A 76 -14.98 4.45 15.82
C GLN A 76 -16.10 5.13 15.00
N PRO A 77 -16.88 4.38 14.20
CA PRO A 77 -18.07 4.92 13.58
C PRO A 77 -19.03 5.43 14.67
N PRO A 78 -19.82 6.50 14.40
CA PRO A 78 -20.75 7.03 15.38
C PRO A 78 -21.71 5.93 15.80
N ALA A 79 -21.74 5.66 17.10
CA ALA A 79 -22.70 4.76 17.74
C ALA A 79 -24.12 5.25 17.42
N SER A 80 -24.68 4.70 16.35
CA SER A 80 -26.08 4.83 15.98
C SER A 80 -26.68 3.47 16.29
N SER A 81 -27.31 3.41 17.46
CA SER A 81 -28.07 2.29 17.96
C SER A 81 -29.01 1.76 16.87
N LEU A 82 -28.79 0.53 16.37
CA LEU A 82 -29.87 -0.43 16.15
C LEU A 82 -29.29 -1.85 15.93
N THR A 83 -29.72 -2.74 16.83
CA THR A 83 -29.66 -4.22 16.80
C THR A 83 -28.30 -4.89 17.03
N ASN A 84 -28.26 -5.75 18.06
CA ASN A 84 -27.18 -6.68 18.40
C ASN A 84 -26.61 -7.38 17.16
N VAL A 85 -25.45 -6.95 16.69
CA VAL A 85 -24.62 -7.75 15.78
C VAL A 85 -23.41 -8.22 16.60
N PRO A 86 -23.30 -9.53 16.91
CA PRO A 86 -22.14 -10.07 17.61
C PRO A 86 -20.84 -9.71 16.88
N SER A 87 -19.78 -9.45 17.63
CA SER A 87 -18.45 -9.26 17.05
C SER A 87 -18.09 -10.47 16.19
N TYR A 88 -17.41 -10.27 15.06
CA TYR A 88 -16.96 -11.35 14.17
C TYR A 88 -16.35 -12.52 14.95
N MET A 89 -15.59 -12.26 16.00
CA MET A 89 -14.99 -13.28 16.86
C MET A 89 -15.99 -14.06 17.74
N GLU A 90 -17.09 -13.45 18.16
CA GLU A 90 -18.14 -14.07 18.98
C GLU A 90 -19.01 -15.03 18.17
N GLU A 91 -19.16 -14.80 16.87
CA GLU A 91 -19.90 -15.69 15.98
C GLU A 91 -19.19 -17.06 15.83
N TYR A 92 -17.87 -17.07 15.68
CA TYR A 92 -17.09 -18.32 15.61
C TYR A 92 -17.06 -19.06 16.94
N ALA A 93 -16.99 -18.34 18.06
CA ALA A 93 -16.91 -18.95 19.39
C ALA A 93 -18.22 -19.64 19.81
N ASN A 94 -19.37 -19.21 19.27
CA ASN A 94 -20.69 -19.76 19.61
C ASN A 94 -21.16 -20.87 18.65
N LEU A 95 -20.39 -21.19 17.60
CA LEU A 95 -20.72 -22.26 16.64
C LEU A 95 -20.51 -23.65 17.28
N LYS A 96 -21.54 -24.15 17.96
CA LYS A 96 -21.61 -25.48 18.58
C LYS A 96 -22.43 -26.50 17.78
N ASN A 97 -22.81 -26.20 16.55
CA ASN A 97 -23.59 -27.11 15.71
C ASN A 97 -23.03 -27.20 14.28
N PRO A 98 -22.59 -28.39 13.80
CA PRO A 98 -22.03 -28.58 12.47
C PRO A 98 -23.04 -28.44 11.31
N GLY A 99 -24.34 -28.31 11.58
CA GLY A 99 -25.39 -28.46 10.56
C GLY A 99 -25.88 -27.18 9.86
N MET A 100 -25.40 -25.99 10.21
CA MET A 100 -26.00 -24.73 9.73
C MET A 100 -25.20 -23.99 8.65
N LEU A 101 -24.15 -24.60 8.09
CA LEU A 101 -23.46 -24.08 6.90
C LEU A 101 -24.23 -24.41 5.60
N TYR A 102 -25.54 -24.13 5.57
CA TYR A 102 -26.20 -23.99 4.27
C TYR A 102 -25.83 -22.61 3.72
N CYS A 103 -24.78 -22.65 2.92
CA CYS A 103 -24.19 -21.56 2.15
C CYS A 103 -25.25 -20.88 1.27
N ALA A 104 -25.96 -19.89 1.81
CA ALA A 104 -26.78 -18.96 1.03
C ALA A 104 -25.98 -17.74 0.55
N SER A 105 -24.65 -17.82 0.60
CA SER A 105 -23.75 -16.93 -0.11
C SER A 105 -23.17 -17.76 -1.25
N VAL A 106 -23.26 -17.30 -2.49
CA VAL A 106 -22.42 -17.86 -3.56
C VAL A 106 -20.97 -17.50 -3.23
N SER A 107 -20.37 -18.28 -2.34
CA SER A 107 -18.94 -18.31 -2.09
C SER A 107 -18.33 -18.90 -3.35
N THR A 108 -18.10 -18.05 -4.34
CA THR A 108 -17.29 -18.43 -5.49
C THR A 108 -15.87 -18.56 -4.96
N SER A 109 -15.53 -19.76 -4.52
CA SER A 109 -14.16 -20.21 -4.32
C SER A 109 -13.34 -19.79 -5.55
N ASP A 110 -12.09 -19.35 -5.36
CA ASP A 110 -11.18 -18.91 -6.43
C ASP A 110 -11.23 -19.80 -7.68
N ALA A 111 -11.41 -21.12 -7.51
CA ALA A 111 -11.57 -22.06 -8.61
C ALA A 111 -12.72 -21.72 -9.58
N GLN A 112 -13.85 -21.22 -9.09
CA GLN A 112 -14.95 -20.77 -9.96
C GLN A 112 -14.62 -19.48 -10.69
N LEU A 113 -13.83 -18.60 -10.09
CA LEU A 113 -13.38 -17.38 -10.74
C LEU A 113 -12.45 -17.72 -11.91
N PHE A 114 -11.52 -18.67 -11.73
CA PHE A 114 -10.64 -19.16 -12.82
C PHE A 114 -11.43 -19.78 -13.98
N LEU A 115 -12.45 -20.60 -13.71
CA LEU A 115 -13.30 -21.17 -14.75
C LEU A 115 -14.10 -20.08 -15.50
N LYS A 116 -14.65 -19.11 -14.77
CA LYS A 116 -15.40 -17.99 -15.36
C LYS A 116 -14.51 -17.10 -16.24
N PHE A 117 -13.27 -16.84 -15.81
CA PHE A 117 -12.30 -16.12 -16.62
C PHE A 117 -11.94 -16.89 -17.89
N GLY A 118 -11.69 -18.20 -17.81
CA GLY A 118 -11.43 -19.03 -18.99
C GLY A 118 -12.56 -19.00 -20.02
N GLU A 119 -13.81 -19.11 -19.55
CA GLU A 119 -15.02 -19.02 -20.37
C GLU A 119 -15.12 -17.67 -21.11
N VAL A 120 -14.86 -16.56 -20.41
CA VAL A 120 -14.92 -15.20 -20.98
C VAL A 120 -13.86 -14.99 -22.08
N ILE A 121 -12.67 -15.56 -21.90
CA ILE A 121 -11.60 -15.47 -22.91
C ILE A 121 -11.96 -16.31 -24.14
N SER A 122 -12.55 -17.49 -23.93
CA SER A 122 -13.00 -18.36 -25.03
C SER A 122 -14.08 -17.72 -25.90
N GLN A 123 -14.94 -16.88 -25.33
CA GLN A 123 -16.03 -16.22 -26.06
C GLN A 123 -15.59 -14.99 -26.86
N ASN A 124 -14.37 -14.49 -26.66
CA ASN A 124 -13.86 -13.27 -27.30
C ASN A 124 -12.83 -13.55 -28.41
N THR A 125 -12.64 -14.81 -28.79
CA THR A 125 -11.70 -15.22 -29.86
C THR A 125 -12.43 -15.67 -31.13
N GLN A 126 -13.27 -14.80 -31.69
CA GLN A 126 -13.74 -14.93 -33.09
C GLN A 126 -12.94 -14.01 -34.01
#